data_AF-A0A060I9D1-F1
#
_entry.id   AF-A0A060I9D1-F1
#
_cell.length_a   1.000
_cell.length_b   1.000
_cell.length_c   1.000
_cell.angle_alpha   90.00
_cell.angle_beta   90.00
_cell.angle_gamma   90.00
#
_symmetry.space_group_name_H-M   'P 1'
#
loop_
_entity.id
_entity.type
_entity.pdbx_description
1 polymer ?
#
loop_
_entity_poly.entity_id
_entity_poly.type
_entity_poly.pdbx_seq_one_letter_code
_entity_poly.pdbx_strand_id
1 'polypeptide(L)'
;MFSDTTGSWTPVALSADLPPATVIPAWTPAGAIALWRSQSGLISASSDRCPHRGMRLSHGFVRGEALSCIYHGWSYSPAGGCIRIPAHPDLVPPETIRVAVQQVEESDGIIWVAVGEPVAPPPRLDHLVPLRSLTLEADIAAIEAAAGGKSDANGLIGIADCPWVRLLPTTQIGRTLVHVLVEQGRNVADRLMASRFAEALRRRAETDRKDVA
;
A
#
# COMPACT_ATOMS: atom_id res chain seq x y z
N MET A 1 -12.04 4.15 -18.98
CA MET A 1 -12.89 3.06 -18.49
C MET A 1 -12.37 2.65 -17.14
N PHE A 2 -13.12 2.89 -16.06
CA PHE A 2 -12.77 2.34 -14.75
C PHE A 2 -13.18 0.87 -14.78
N SER A 3 -12.19 -0.03 -14.76
CA SER A 3 -12.45 -1.44 -14.48
C SER A 3 -13.10 -1.52 -13.11
N ASP A 4 -14.22 -2.23 -13.00
CA ASP A 4 -14.84 -2.50 -11.70
C ASP A 4 -13.86 -3.34 -10.87
N THR A 5 -13.27 -2.70 -9.87
CA THR A 5 -12.30 -3.28 -8.94
C THR A 5 -12.94 -3.55 -7.58
N THR A 6 -14.26 -3.47 -7.49
CA THR A 6 -14.99 -3.77 -6.26
C THR A 6 -14.75 -5.23 -5.87
N GLY A 7 -14.26 -5.45 -4.66
CA GLY A 7 -13.91 -6.76 -4.12
C GLY A 7 -12.52 -7.26 -4.49
N SER A 8 -11.70 -6.50 -5.23
CA SER A 8 -10.31 -6.87 -5.51
C SER A 8 -9.32 -6.34 -4.47
N TRP A 9 -8.29 -7.13 -4.20
CA TRP A 9 -7.21 -6.77 -3.27
C TRP A 9 -6.16 -5.92 -3.98
N THR A 10 -5.85 -4.77 -3.40
CA THR A 10 -4.78 -3.87 -3.84
C THR A 10 -3.58 -4.03 -2.91
N PRO A 11 -2.38 -4.42 -3.39
CA PRO A 11 -1.18 -4.39 -2.56
C PRO A 11 -0.72 -2.94 -2.42
N VAL A 12 -0.68 -2.45 -1.18
CA VAL A 12 -0.47 -1.01 -0.91
C VAL A 12 0.84 -0.67 -0.23
N ALA A 13 1.44 -1.62 0.48
CA ALA A 13 2.69 -1.43 1.22
C ALA A 13 3.34 -2.77 1.56
N LEU A 14 4.64 -2.76 1.86
CA LEU A 14 5.27 -3.88 2.55
C LEU A 14 4.95 -3.81 4.03
N SER A 15 4.78 -4.97 4.67
CA SER A 15 4.61 -5.05 6.12
C SER A 15 5.77 -4.40 6.88
N ALA A 16 7.00 -4.57 6.37
CA ALA A 16 8.20 -3.99 6.96
C ALA A 16 8.26 -2.45 6.87
N ASP A 17 7.53 -1.83 5.92
CA ASP A 17 7.46 -0.38 5.77
C ASP A 17 6.48 0.26 6.77
N LEU A 18 5.69 -0.57 7.48
CA LEU A 18 4.71 -0.14 8.48
C LEU A 18 4.94 -0.87 9.82
N PRO A 19 6.00 -0.52 10.57
CA PRO A 19 6.22 -1.08 11.90
C PRO A 19 5.11 -0.66 12.88
N PRO A 20 5.01 -1.30 14.06
CA PRO A 20 4.03 -0.92 15.09
C PRO A 20 4.08 0.57 15.42
N ALA A 21 2.92 1.12 15.80
CA ALA A 21 2.72 2.54 16.13
C ALA A 21 3.09 3.53 14.99
N THR A 22 3.00 3.09 13.73
CA THR A 22 3.34 3.92 12.56
C THR A 22 2.11 4.16 11.69
N VAL A 23 2.08 5.28 10.99
CA VAL A 23 1.13 5.59 9.93
C VAL A 23 1.87 6.06 8.69
N ILE A 24 1.43 5.61 7.52
CA ILE A 24 1.96 6.03 6.20
C ILE A 24 0.80 6.37 5.25
N PRO A 25 1.05 7.24 4.25
CA PRO A 25 0.11 7.42 3.15
C PRO A 25 0.15 6.22 2.21
N ALA A 26 -1.02 5.76 1.78
CA ALA A 26 -1.16 4.75 0.74
C ALA A 26 -2.37 5.06 -0.17
N TRP A 27 -2.53 4.31 -1.25
CA TRP A 27 -3.57 4.56 -2.25
C TRP A 27 -4.25 3.26 -2.68
N THR A 28 -5.56 3.32 -2.82
CA THR A 28 -6.40 2.30 -3.43
C THR A 28 -7.16 2.92 -4.62
N PRO A 29 -7.86 2.12 -5.45
CA PRO A 29 -8.76 2.68 -6.47
C PRO A 29 -9.83 3.63 -5.92
N ALA A 30 -10.22 3.49 -4.64
CA ALA A 30 -11.17 4.39 -3.98
C ALA A 30 -10.56 5.72 -3.52
N GLY A 31 -9.22 5.84 -3.51
CA GLY A 31 -8.52 7.08 -3.19
C GLY A 31 -7.40 6.91 -2.15
N ALA A 32 -7.00 8.02 -1.56
CA ALA A 32 -5.93 8.06 -0.57
C ALA A 32 -6.40 7.53 0.79
N ILE A 33 -5.56 6.70 1.40
CA ILE A 33 -5.77 6.13 2.73
C ILE A 33 -4.61 6.50 3.67
N ALA A 34 -4.93 6.59 4.95
CA ALA A 34 -3.98 6.48 6.04
C ALA A 34 -3.90 5.00 6.42
N LEU A 35 -2.80 4.36 6.07
CA LEU A 35 -2.50 2.99 6.47
C LEU A 35 -1.69 3.05 7.76
N TRP A 36 -2.20 2.45 8.84
CA TRP A 36 -1.58 2.54 10.15
C TRP A 36 -1.56 1.21 10.87
N ARG A 37 -0.54 1.02 11.69
CA ARG A 37 -0.41 -0.14 12.58
C ARG A 37 -0.44 0.36 14.02
N SER A 38 -1.37 -0.18 14.79
CA SER A 38 -1.46 0.05 16.24
C SER A 38 -0.19 -0.40 16.98
N GLN A 39 -0.11 -0.07 18.27
CA GLN A 39 0.96 -0.55 19.14
C GLN A 39 0.95 -2.07 19.28
N SER A 40 -0.25 -2.69 19.33
CA SER A 40 -0.40 -4.15 19.40
C SER A 40 -0.07 -4.88 18.10
N GLY A 41 -0.01 -4.16 16.98
CA GLY A 41 0.32 -4.72 15.67
C GLY A 41 -0.87 -4.86 14.72
N LEU A 42 -2.10 -4.57 15.17
CA LEU A 42 -3.30 -4.51 14.33
C LEU A 42 -3.17 -3.41 13.26
N ILE A 43 -3.36 -3.78 11.99
CA ILE A 43 -3.34 -2.86 10.86
C ILE A 43 -4.74 -2.31 10.60
N SER A 44 -4.83 -1.08 10.13
CA SER A 44 -6.07 -0.45 9.69
C SER A 44 -5.83 0.48 8.51
N ALA A 45 -6.79 0.51 7.58
CA ALA A 45 -6.79 1.37 6.40
C ALA A 45 -7.96 2.34 6.49
N SER A 46 -7.70 3.57 6.94
CA SER A 46 -8.72 4.61 7.07
C SER A 46 -8.63 5.59 5.90
N SER A 47 -9.74 6.25 5.53
CA SER A 47 -9.70 7.37 4.59
C SER A 47 -8.68 8.43 5.07
N ASP A 48 -7.86 8.97 4.16
CA ASP A 48 -6.82 9.96 4.50
C ASP A 48 -7.39 11.37 4.76
N ARG A 49 -8.61 11.49 5.29
CA ARG A 49 -9.23 12.79 5.59
C ARG A 49 -9.94 12.75 6.93
N CYS A 50 -9.49 13.61 7.84
CA CYS A 50 -10.14 13.84 9.12
C CYS A 50 -11.51 14.51 8.91
N PRO A 51 -12.64 13.94 9.39
CA PRO A 51 -13.98 14.51 9.21
C PRO A 51 -14.17 15.86 9.92
N HIS A 52 -13.25 16.26 10.81
CA HIS A 52 -13.33 17.57 11.47
C HIS A 52 -13.05 18.71 10.48
N ARG A 53 -11.85 18.76 9.86
CA ARG A 53 -11.44 19.84 8.94
C ARG A 53 -10.58 19.37 7.76
N GLY A 54 -10.66 18.09 7.40
CA GLY A 54 -10.03 17.55 6.18
C GLY A 54 -8.51 17.36 6.23
N MET A 55 -7.86 17.51 7.39
CA MET A 55 -6.42 17.22 7.51
C MET A 55 -6.13 15.76 7.15
N ARG A 56 -4.99 15.52 6.50
CA ARG A 56 -4.51 14.18 6.18
C ARG A 56 -4.21 13.40 7.46
N LEU A 57 -4.85 12.25 7.60
CA LEU A 57 -4.62 11.38 8.75
C LEU A 57 -3.30 10.61 8.64
N SER A 58 -2.79 10.44 7.42
CA SER A 58 -1.46 9.89 7.15
C SER A 58 -0.32 10.75 7.70
N HIS A 59 -0.58 12.04 7.97
CA HIS A 59 0.37 12.94 8.65
C HIS A 59 0.19 12.93 10.19
N GLY A 60 -0.72 12.10 10.69
CA GLY A 60 -1.01 11.94 12.10
C GLY A 60 0.05 11.11 12.82
N PHE A 61 -0.36 10.54 13.95
CA PHE A 61 0.47 9.63 14.73
C PHE A 61 -0.43 8.60 15.41
N VAL A 62 0.11 7.40 15.65
CA VAL A 62 -0.59 6.35 16.37
C VAL A 62 -0.33 6.52 17.87
N ARG A 63 -1.38 6.43 18.69
CA ARG A 63 -1.29 6.38 20.17
C ARG A 63 -2.00 5.12 20.66
N GLY A 64 -1.22 4.11 21.05
CA GLY A 64 -1.76 2.81 21.44
C GLY A 64 -2.53 2.19 20.26
N GLU A 65 -3.84 2.03 20.43
CA GLU A 65 -4.73 1.38 19.48
C GLU A 65 -5.51 2.37 18.59
N ALA A 66 -5.07 3.62 18.49
CA ALA A 66 -5.81 4.66 17.77
C ALA A 66 -4.92 5.57 16.90
N LEU A 67 -5.46 5.96 15.75
CA LEU A 67 -4.85 6.97 14.88
C LEU A 67 -5.31 8.36 15.31
N SER A 68 -4.37 9.25 15.60
CA SER A 68 -4.65 10.62 16.02
C SER A 68 -4.28 11.63 14.92
N CYS A 69 -5.21 12.52 14.60
CA CYS A 69 -5.00 13.60 13.65
C CYS A 69 -4.00 14.62 14.21
N ILE A 70 -2.99 14.99 13.42
CA ILE A 70 -1.98 15.99 13.83
C ILE A 70 -2.56 17.39 14.06
N TYR A 71 -3.72 17.71 13.47
CA TYR A 71 -4.25 19.07 13.55
C TYR A 71 -4.80 19.40 14.95
N HIS A 72 -5.78 18.63 15.43
CA HIS A 72 -6.45 18.89 16.71
C HIS A 72 -6.44 17.66 17.65
N GLY A 73 -5.69 16.62 17.29
CA GLY A 73 -5.53 15.42 18.12
C GLY A 73 -6.77 14.54 18.25
N TRP A 74 -7.79 14.70 17.39
CA TRP A 74 -8.93 13.78 17.35
C TRP A 74 -8.42 12.38 17.04
N SER A 75 -8.80 11.41 17.86
CA SER A 75 -8.33 10.02 17.75
C SER A 75 -9.44 9.11 17.25
N TYR A 76 -9.09 8.19 16.34
CA TYR A 76 -10.00 7.25 15.71
C TYR A 76 -9.58 5.81 16.01
N SER A 77 -10.55 4.96 16.32
CA SER A 77 -10.34 3.53 16.50
C SER A 77 -10.06 2.81 15.17
N PRO A 78 -9.64 1.52 15.19
CA PRO A 78 -9.52 0.70 13.98
C PRO A 78 -10.80 0.64 13.13
N ALA A 79 -11.97 0.67 13.79
CA ALA A 79 -13.28 0.71 13.14
C ALA A 79 -13.67 2.11 12.61
N GLY A 80 -12.79 3.11 12.77
CA GLY A 80 -12.95 4.47 12.28
C GLY A 80 -13.77 5.42 13.17
N GLY A 81 -14.33 4.95 14.28
CA GLY A 81 -15.08 5.79 15.21
C GLY A 81 -14.17 6.76 15.96
N CYS A 82 -14.58 8.03 16.12
CA CYS A 82 -13.88 8.97 16.98
C CYS A 82 -14.02 8.52 18.45
N ILE A 83 -12.89 8.36 19.13
CA ILE A 83 -12.85 7.89 20.53
C ILE A 83 -12.33 8.95 21.50
N ARG A 84 -11.74 10.03 20.98
CA ARG A 84 -11.17 11.10 21.82
C ARG A 84 -11.14 12.44 21.09
N ILE A 85 -11.61 13.48 21.77
CA ILE A 85 -11.48 14.88 21.36
C ILE A 85 -10.72 15.61 22.47
N PRO A 86 -9.42 15.94 22.30
CA PRO A 86 -8.61 16.48 23.39
C PRO A 86 -9.13 17.77 24.03
N ALA A 87 -9.79 18.64 23.26
CA ALA A 87 -10.38 19.88 23.78
C ALA A 87 -11.61 19.66 24.67
N HIS A 88 -12.22 18.47 24.61
CA HIS A 88 -13.38 18.08 25.40
C HIS A 88 -13.12 16.69 26.01
N PRO A 89 -12.23 16.58 27.01
CA PRO A 89 -11.72 15.30 27.50
C PRO A 89 -12.81 14.42 28.14
N ASP A 90 -13.84 15.02 28.71
CA ASP A 90 -14.95 14.32 29.37
C ASP A 90 -16.12 14.01 28.41
N LEU A 91 -16.05 14.49 27.17
CA LEU A 91 -17.06 14.24 26.15
C LEU A 91 -16.85 12.83 25.56
N VAL A 92 -17.91 12.03 25.59
CA VAL A 92 -18.01 10.83 24.73
C VAL A 92 -18.33 11.31 23.30
N PRO A 93 -17.44 11.14 22.32
CA PRO A 93 -17.71 11.61 20.96
C PRO A 93 -18.94 10.91 20.36
N PRO A 94 -19.80 11.64 19.62
CA PRO A 94 -20.93 11.03 18.92
C PRO A 94 -20.49 9.93 17.94
N GLU A 95 -21.25 8.84 17.86
CA GLU A 95 -20.97 7.71 16.95
C GLU A 95 -20.95 8.10 15.47
N THR A 96 -21.60 9.21 15.12
CA THR A 96 -21.64 9.76 13.76
C THR A 96 -20.30 10.35 13.31
N ILE A 97 -19.39 10.66 14.25
CA ILE A 97 -18.05 11.15 13.91
C ILE A 97 -17.16 9.95 13.58
N ARG A 98 -17.03 9.67 12.28
CA ARG A 98 -16.27 8.53 11.79
C ARG A 98 -15.40 8.87 10.60
N VAL A 99 -14.31 8.12 10.45
CA VAL A 99 -13.57 7.98 9.20
C VAL A 99 -14.02 6.69 8.52
N ALA A 100 -14.15 6.73 7.19
CA ALA A 100 -14.37 5.50 6.44
C ALA A 100 -13.15 4.57 6.58
N VAL A 101 -13.40 3.28 6.66
CA VAL A 101 -12.36 2.25 6.77
C VAL A 101 -12.53 1.20 5.69
N GLN A 102 -11.43 0.65 5.22
CA GLN A 102 -11.37 -0.40 4.21
C GLN A 102 -10.88 -1.71 4.83
N GLN A 103 -11.28 -2.84 4.24
CA GLN A 103 -10.78 -4.15 4.65
C GLN A 103 -9.29 -4.25 4.35
N VAL A 104 -8.54 -4.78 5.31
CA VAL A 104 -7.08 -4.90 5.23
C VAL A 104 -6.65 -6.27 5.70
N GLU A 105 -5.73 -6.88 4.95
CA GLU A 105 -5.11 -8.15 5.30
C GLU A 105 -3.60 -8.10 5.06
N GLU A 106 -2.85 -8.75 5.95
CA GLU A 106 -1.40 -8.91 5.83
C GLU A 106 -1.12 -10.36 5.40
N SER A 107 -0.51 -10.55 4.23
CA SER A 107 -0.14 -11.88 3.72
C SER A 107 1.18 -11.81 2.95
N ASP A 108 2.04 -12.80 3.17
CA ASP A 108 3.35 -12.95 2.50
C ASP A 108 4.22 -11.67 2.53
N GLY A 109 4.15 -10.93 3.64
CA GLY A 109 4.90 -9.69 3.86
C GLY A 109 4.37 -8.45 3.12
N ILE A 110 3.21 -8.57 2.47
CA ILE A 110 2.49 -7.47 1.79
C ILE A 110 1.23 -7.11 2.59
N ILE A 111 0.93 -5.82 2.64
CA ILE A 111 -0.34 -5.32 3.15
C ILE A 111 -1.27 -5.10 1.96
N TRP A 112 -2.40 -5.79 1.99
CA TRP A 112 -3.44 -5.78 0.97
C TRP A 112 -4.66 -5.03 1.49
N VAL A 113 -5.26 -4.18 0.66
CA VAL A 113 -6.49 -3.46 0.98
C VAL A 113 -7.53 -3.70 -0.09
N ALA A 114 -8.73 -4.10 0.31
CA ALA A 114 -9.85 -4.27 -0.61
C ALA A 114 -10.73 -3.01 -0.64
N VAL A 115 -11.24 -2.69 -1.84
CA VAL A 115 -12.31 -1.70 -2.02
C VAL A 115 -13.63 -2.47 -2.06
N GLY A 116 -14.53 -2.21 -1.11
CA GLY A 116 -15.78 -2.97 -1.00
C GLY A 116 -15.59 -4.29 -0.24
N GLU A 117 -16.46 -5.26 -0.52
CA GLU A 117 -16.46 -6.57 0.13
C GLU A 117 -15.68 -7.60 -0.71
N PRO A 118 -14.52 -8.08 -0.25
CA PRO A 118 -13.75 -9.08 -0.98
C PRO A 118 -14.44 -10.45 -0.94
N VAL A 119 -14.46 -11.16 -2.07
CA VAL A 119 -15.07 -12.50 -2.20
C VAL A 119 -14.09 -13.65 -1.97
N ALA A 120 -12.81 -13.35 -1.85
CA ALA A 120 -11.71 -14.29 -1.66
C ALA A 120 -10.60 -13.61 -0.82
N PRO A 121 -9.70 -14.37 -0.18
CA PRO A 121 -8.51 -13.79 0.46
C PRO A 121 -7.56 -13.16 -0.56
N PRO A 122 -6.57 -12.36 -0.12
CA PRO A 122 -5.53 -11.83 -0.99
C PRO A 122 -4.74 -12.94 -1.70
N PRO A 123 -4.15 -12.65 -2.87
CA PRO A 123 -3.26 -13.58 -3.56
C PRO A 123 -2.13 -14.08 -2.66
N ARG A 124 -1.82 -15.36 -2.77
CA ARG A 124 -0.63 -15.96 -2.15
C ARG A 124 0.57 -15.78 -3.07
N LEU A 125 1.69 -15.35 -2.51
CA LEU A 125 2.95 -15.12 -3.24
C LEU A 125 3.94 -16.29 -3.08
N ASP A 126 3.60 -17.27 -2.25
CA ASP A 126 4.34 -18.51 -2.01
C ASP A 126 5.83 -18.28 -1.71
N HIS A 127 6.74 -18.89 -2.49
CA HIS A 127 8.19 -18.85 -2.30
C HIS A 127 8.82 -17.47 -2.55
N LEU A 128 8.03 -16.41 -2.72
CA LEU A 128 8.51 -15.05 -2.93
C LEU A 128 8.48 -14.28 -1.61
N VAL A 129 9.56 -13.56 -1.33
CA VAL A 129 9.66 -12.64 -0.19
C VAL A 129 9.83 -11.20 -0.69
N PRO A 130 9.19 -10.21 -0.05
CA PRO A 130 9.39 -8.83 -0.44
C PRO A 130 10.81 -8.36 -0.20
N LEU A 131 11.32 -7.57 -1.14
CA LEU A 131 12.63 -6.94 -1.07
C LEU A 131 12.51 -5.44 -0.78
N ARG A 132 11.73 -4.72 -1.59
CA ARG A 132 11.50 -3.27 -1.48
C ARG A 132 10.34 -2.83 -2.36
N SER A 133 9.87 -1.61 -2.14
CA SER A 133 8.94 -0.92 -3.02
C SER A 133 9.65 0.13 -3.89
N LEU A 134 9.11 0.39 -5.07
CA LEU A 134 9.47 1.50 -5.96
C LEU A 134 8.20 2.17 -6.47
N THR A 135 8.26 3.49 -6.66
CA THR A 135 7.23 4.22 -7.38
C THR A 135 7.78 4.60 -8.75
N LEU A 136 7.03 4.27 -9.80
CA LEU A 136 7.40 4.47 -11.18
C LEU A 136 6.44 5.46 -11.84
N GLU A 137 7.02 6.42 -12.54
CA GLU A 137 6.30 7.32 -13.44
C GLU A 137 6.06 6.64 -14.80
N ALA A 138 5.43 5.47 -14.77
CA ALA A 138 5.13 4.63 -15.93
C ALA A 138 3.88 3.80 -15.66
N ASP A 139 3.14 3.43 -16.70
CA ASP A 139 2.04 2.48 -16.58
C ASP A 139 2.54 1.02 -16.57
N ILE A 140 1.64 0.08 -16.28
CA ILE A 140 1.98 -1.35 -16.20
C ILE A 140 2.50 -1.87 -17.56
N ALA A 141 1.99 -1.37 -18.69
CA ALA A 141 2.39 -1.83 -20.01
C ALA A 141 3.86 -1.45 -20.33
N ALA A 142 4.28 -0.24 -19.96
CA ALA A 142 5.69 0.17 -20.07
C ALA A 142 6.60 -0.64 -19.14
N ILE A 143 6.13 -0.98 -17.94
CA ILE A 143 6.87 -1.84 -16.99
C ILE A 143 7.04 -3.26 -17.56
N GLU A 144 5.99 -3.84 -18.12
CA GLU A 144 6.02 -5.14 -18.80
C GLU A 144 7.04 -5.14 -19.95
N ALA A 145 7.01 -4.10 -20.80
CA ALA A 145 7.98 -3.95 -21.90
C ALA A 145 9.43 -3.86 -21.38
N ALA A 146 9.68 -3.04 -20.36
CA ALA A 146 11.00 -2.87 -19.75
C ALA A 146 11.51 -4.11 -18.99
N ALA A 147 10.59 -4.97 -18.53
CA ALA A 147 10.86 -6.26 -17.89
C ALA A 147 11.10 -7.40 -18.89
N GLY A 148 10.66 -7.24 -20.14
CA GLY A 148 10.61 -8.33 -21.12
C GLY A 148 9.63 -9.44 -20.72
N GLY A 149 8.56 -9.10 -19.99
CA GLY A 149 7.61 -10.05 -19.41
C GLY A 149 6.20 -9.51 -19.36
N LYS A 150 5.22 -10.38 -19.08
CA LYS A 150 3.80 -10.03 -18.92
C LYS A 150 3.31 -10.41 -17.53
N SER A 151 2.28 -9.69 -17.08
CA SER A 151 1.58 -10.01 -15.84
C SER A 151 0.91 -11.39 -15.96
N ASP A 152 1.12 -12.24 -14.97
CA ASP A 152 0.41 -13.52 -14.85
C ASP A 152 -0.98 -13.35 -14.22
N ALA A 153 -1.67 -14.46 -13.96
CA ALA A 153 -3.00 -14.46 -13.35
C ALA A 153 -3.04 -13.86 -11.93
N ASN A 154 -1.90 -13.80 -11.24
CA ASN A 154 -1.75 -13.19 -9.92
C ASN A 154 -1.25 -11.74 -10.00
N GLY A 155 -1.13 -11.20 -11.22
CA GLY A 155 -0.62 -9.85 -11.47
C GLY A 155 0.90 -9.72 -11.32
N LEU A 156 1.65 -10.83 -11.26
CA LEU A 156 3.11 -10.79 -11.14
C LEU A 156 3.76 -10.70 -12.52
N ILE A 157 4.75 -9.82 -12.66
CA ILE A 157 5.59 -9.72 -13.85
C ILE A 157 6.92 -10.41 -13.58
N GLY A 158 7.23 -11.42 -14.40
CA GLY A 158 8.55 -12.04 -14.48
C GLY A 158 9.56 -11.14 -15.20
N ILE A 159 10.81 -11.22 -14.79
CA ILE A 159 11.92 -10.52 -15.44
C ILE A 159 12.75 -11.56 -16.21
N ALA A 160 12.87 -11.39 -17.52
CA ALA A 160 13.56 -12.34 -18.39
C ALA A 160 15.02 -12.58 -17.96
N ASP A 161 15.74 -11.51 -17.62
CA ASP A 161 17.16 -11.57 -17.23
C ASP A 161 17.39 -12.06 -15.79
N CYS A 162 16.34 -12.09 -14.96
CA CYS A 162 16.41 -12.40 -13.53
C CYS A 162 15.19 -13.24 -13.11
N PRO A 163 15.14 -14.54 -13.49
CA PRO A 163 13.94 -15.37 -13.35
C PRO A 163 13.50 -15.62 -11.90
N TRP A 164 14.34 -15.30 -10.92
CA TRP A 164 14.07 -15.40 -9.48
C TRP A 164 13.56 -14.08 -8.87
N VAL A 165 13.34 -13.05 -9.69
CA VAL A 165 12.73 -11.76 -9.31
C VAL A 165 11.33 -11.67 -9.90
N ARG A 166 10.38 -11.16 -9.13
CA ARG A 166 9.02 -10.82 -9.60
C ARG A 166 8.70 -9.37 -9.23
N LEU A 167 7.94 -8.72 -10.09
CA LEU A 167 7.38 -7.40 -9.82
C LEU A 167 5.88 -7.56 -9.58
N LEU A 168 5.37 -6.96 -8.52
CA LEU A 168 3.94 -6.84 -8.26
C LEU A 168 3.54 -5.36 -8.43
N PRO A 169 3.12 -4.95 -9.64
CA PRO A 169 2.70 -3.59 -9.93
C PRO A 169 1.27 -3.33 -9.47
N THR A 170 0.99 -2.07 -9.15
CA THR A 170 -0.36 -1.58 -8.87
C THR A 170 -0.47 -0.13 -9.29
N THR A 171 -1.44 0.14 -10.15
CA THR A 171 -1.73 1.49 -10.63
C THR A 171 -2.22 2.35 -9.47
N GLN A 172 -1.59 3.50 -9.32
CA GLN A 172 -1.98 4.58 -8.42
C GLN A 172 -2.27 5.84 -9.25
N ILE A 173 -2.74 6.91 -8.60
CA ILE A 173 -3.08 8.16 -9.29
C ILE A 173 -1.82 8.73 -9.99
N GLY A 174 -1.75 8.57 -11.32
CA GLY A 174 -0.70 9.09 -12.19
C GLY A 174 0.63 8.33 -12.21
N ARG A 175 0.74 7.21 -11.46
CA ARG A 175 1.99 6.46 -11.26
C ARG A 175 1.72 5.01 -10.91
N THR A 176 2.74 4.16 -10.91
CA THR A 176 2.61 2.75 -10.52
C THR A 176 3.48 2.46 -9.30
N LEU A 177 2.89 1.89 -8.25
CA LEU A 177 3.63 1.28 -7.15
C LEU A 177 4.05 -0.12 -7.59
N VAL A 178 5.32 -0.48 -7.38
CA VAL A 178 5.83 -1.81 -7.66
C VAL A 178 6.48 -2.36 -6.41
N HIS A 179 5.99 -3.50 -5.92
CA HIS A 179 6.73 -4.29 -4.95
C HIS A 179 7.66 -5.25 -5.69
N VAL A 180 8.94 -5.16 -5.38
CA VAL A 180 9.97 -6.07 -5.89
C VAL A 180 10.03 -7.26 -4.94
N LEU A 181 9.81 -8.45 -5.48
CA LEU A 181 9.83 -9.71 -4.76
C LEU A 181 11.00 -10.56 -5.28
N VAL A 182 11.59 -11.36 -4.40
CA VAL A 182 12.65 -12.31 -4.75
C VAL A 182 12.30 -13.68 -4.21
N GLU A 183 12.76 -14.75 -4.86
CA GLU A 183 12.63 -16.09 -4.29
C GLU A 183 13.27 -16.19 -2.89
N GLN A 184 12.68 -17.02 -2.04
CA GLN A 184 13.16 -17.29 -0.70
C GLN A 184 14.54 -17.97 -0.74
N GLY A 185 15.38 -17.71 0.26
CA GLY A 185 16.73 -18.30 0.35
C GLY A 185 17.81 -17.57 -0.44
N ARG A 186 17.46 -16.50 -1.18
CA ARG A 186 18.43 -15.64 -1.88
C ARG A 186 19.34 -14.92 -0.89
N ASN A 187 20.64 -14.94 -1.18
CA ASN A 187 21.65 -14.34 -0.32
C ASN A 187 21.67 -12.80 -0.44
N VAL A 188 22.51 -12.13 0.35
CA VAL A 188 22.61 -10.66 0.33
C VAL A 188 23.05 -10.12 -1.03
N ALA A 189 23.99 -10.78 -1.71
CA ALA A 189 24.47 -10.34 -3.02
C ALA A 189 23.37 -10.42 -4.08
N ASP A 190 22.58 -11.49 -4.08
CA ASP A 190 21.41 -11.65 -4.96
C ASP A 190 20.39 -10.53 -4.69
N ARG A 191 20.05 -10.27 -3.42
CA ARG A 191 19.11 -9.21 -3.04
C ARG A 191 19.59 -7.82 -3.47
N LEU A 192 20.89 -7.54 -3.36
CA LEU A 192 21.49 -6.29 -3.84
C LEU A 192 21.42 -6.19 -5.37
N MET A 193 21.68 -7.30 -6.08
CA MET A 193 21.55 -7.37 -7.53
C MET A 193 20.11 -7.09 -7.97
N ALA A 194 19.12 -7.75 -7.36
CA ALA A 194 17.70 -7.50 -7.64
C ALA A 194 17.29 -6.06 -7.40
N SER A 195 17.73 -5.47 -6.28
CA SER A 195 17.44 -4.06 -6.00
C SER A 195 18.03 -3.12 -7.05
N ARG A 196 19.25 -3.38 -7.54
CA ARG A 196 19.89 -2.57 -8.58
C ARG A 196 19.21 -2.77 -9.93
N PHE A 197 18.83 -4.00 -10.24
CA PHE A 197 18.11 -4.32 -11.47
C PHE A 197 16.74 -3.64 -11.51
N ALA A 198 15.98 -3.69 -10.42
CA ALA A 198 14.67 -3.03 -10.34
C ALA A 198 14.78 -1.50 -10.54
N GLU A 199 15.84 -0.88 -10.01
CA GLU A 199 16.13 0.54 -10.23
C GLU A 199 16.49 0.84 -11.70
N ALA A 200 17.27 -0.02 -12.36
CA ALA A 200 17.57 0.12 -13.78
C ALA A 200 16.32 -0.08 -14.65
N LEU A 201 15.47 -1.04 -14.30
CA LEU A 201 14.20 -1.31 -14.99
C LEU A 201 13.26 -0.11 -14.88
N ARG A 202 13.13 0.50 -13.70
CA ARG A 202 12.37 1.75 -13.52
C ARG A 202 12.83 2.82 -14.51
N ARG A 203 14.13 3.06 -14.60
CA ARG A 203 14.69 4.10 -15.48
C ARG A 203 14.34 3.85 -16.96
N ARG A 204 14.37 2.59 -17.40
CA ARG A 204 13.95 2.22 -18.76
C ARG A 204 12.47 2.51 -18.97
N ALA A 205 11.61 2.00 -18.08
CA ALA A 205 10.16 2.18 -18.16
C ALA A 205 9.73 3.67 -18.16
N GLU A 206 10.44 4.53 -17.42
CA GLU A 206 10.16 5.96 -17.37
C GLU A 206 10.72 6.76 -18.55
N THR A 207 11.75 6.25 -19.23
CA THR A 207 12.35 6.92 -20.40
C THR A 207 11.47 6.76 -21.63
N ASP A 208 10.93 5.55 -21.84
CA ASP A 208 10.04 5.26 -22.99
C ASP A 208 8.75 6.10 -22.97
N ARG A 209 8.35 6.63 -21.79
CA ARG A 209 7.21 7.56 -21.66
C ARG A 209 7.52 8.96 -22.20
N LYS A 210 8.79 9.38 -22.23
CA LYS A 210 9.18 10.73 -22.70
C LYS A 210 9.18 10.88 -24.21
N ASP A 211 9.30 9.77 -24.94
CA ASP A 211 9.31 9.78 -26.41
C ASP A 211 7.89 9.76 -27.04
N VAL A 212 6.84 9.67 -26.20
CA VAL A 212 5.43 9.60 -26.61
C VAL A 212 4.64 10.86 -26.19
N ALA A 213 5.27 11.79 -25.46
CA ALA A 213 4.65 13.00 -24.92
C ALA A 213 4.96 14.27 -25.74
#